data_AF-A0A8H5AAF8-F1
#
_entry.id   AF-A0A8H5AAF8-F1
#
_cell.length_a   1.000
_cell.length_b   1.000
_cell.length_c   1.000
_cell.angle_alpha   90.00
_cell.angle_beta   90.00
_cell.angle_gamma   90.00
#
_symmetry.space_group_name_H-M   'P 1'
#
loop_
_entity.id
_entity.type
_entity.pdbx_description
1 polymer ?
#
loop_
_entity_poly.entity_id
_entity_poly.type
_entity_poly.pdbx_seq_one_letter_code
_entity_poly.pdbx_strand_id
1 'polypeptide(L)'
;MRYCIDNGLHRQATNLPPTLDEGRKQIFWTAYMLERSVARTMGRPHSISDRDIDVPLPANIDDEPDTDEAIIAAIAQSNQHPSQITALTPAIRIFRLQQIDSKISHTVCRVDRDVSVIKPHKVARLRQALEEWKAGIPQTDPENKPHPHLTTDYHMIQYHKAIILLNLSFLPTLTPQNPTFHEIVHSAGQVCFLSKRLHDQQTYISFSLLSLHANFVAGLVMVYCFCLDSSIFSPEFSSSVRACSTMLYIISERWPKAVQARKPFDRLITATIESDDETNNGLLRSEDNLHVSRDGFQPGFAADDPGHLEVWNSFESILRDNQIDLGTWMHDSIFNTMGTSQPMD
;
A
#
# COMPACT_ATOMS: atom_id res chain seq x y z
N MET A 1 20.57 -5.00 -3.01
CA MET A 1 21.01 -3.66 -2.59
C MET A 1 22.48 -3.62 -2.18
N ARG A 2 22.94 -4.31 -1.13
CA ARG A 2 24.35 -4.29 -0.68
C ARG A 2 25.38 -4.49 -1.81
N TYR A 3 25.22 -5.52 -2.65
CA TYR A 3 26.06 -5.68 -3.84
C TYR A 3 26.07 -4.47 -4.79
N CYS A 4 24.92 -3.81 -4.98
CA CYS A 4 24.85 -2.58 -5.79
C CYS A 4 25.64 -1.44 -5.15
N ILE A 5 25.63 -1.34 -3.81
CA ILE A 5 26.40 -0.35 -3.06
C ILE A 5 27.89 -0.63 -3.17
N ASP A 6 28.31 -1.87 -2.93
CA ASP A 6 29.71 -2.31 -2.98
C ASP A 6 30.33 -2.08 -4.36
N ASN A 7 29.54 -2.19 -5.43
CA ASN A 7 29.96 -1.92 -6.82
C ASN A 7 29.75 -0.47 -7.27
N GLY A 8 29.32 0.42 -6.36
CA GLY A 8 29.12 1.85 -6.65
C GLY A 8 27.97 2.13 -7.63
N LEU A 9 26.99 1.24 -7.78
CA LEU A 9 25.87 1.44 -8.71
C LEU A 9 24.92 2.57 -8.27
N HIS A 10 24.94 2.94 -6.99
CA HIS A 10 24.20 4.08 -6.43
C HIS A 10 24.79 5.44 -6.81
N ARG A 11 26.01 5.43 -7.39
CA ARG A 11 26.74 6.63 -7.76
C ARG A 11 26.73 6.88 -9.26
N GLN A 12 26.65 8.15 -9.66
CA GLN A 12 26.81 8.57 -11.04
C GLN A 12 28.21 8.20 -11.55
N ALA A 13 28.26 7.50 -12.68
CA ALA A 13 29.51 7.18 -13.36
C ALA A 13 29.89 8.28 -14.35
N THR A 14 31.17 8.59 -14.46
CA THR A 14 31.67 9.65 -15.37
C THR A 14 32.44 9.13 -16.58
N ASN A 15 32.83 7.85 -16.60
CA ASN A 15 33.74 7.29 -17.61
C ASN A 15 33.32 5.88 -18.06
N LEU A 16 32.02 5.67 -18.30
CA LEU A 16 31.50 4.39 -18.79
C LEU A 16 30.92 4.54 -20.20
N PRO A 17 31.04 3.49 -21.04
CA PRO A 17 30.27 3.37 -22.27
C PRO A 17 28.77 3.57 -21.99
N PRO A 18 28.04 4.36 -22.82
CA PRO A 18 26.60 4.59 -22.68
C PRO A 18 25.77 3.32 -22.47
N THR A 19 26.07 2.25 -23.22
CA THR A 19 25.46 0.92 -23.05
C THR A 19 25.58 0.39 -21.63
N LEU A 20 26.81 0.36 -21.10
CA LEU A 20 27.08 -0.12 -19.74
C LEU A 20 26.50 0.81 -18.66
N ASP A 21 26.49 2.12 -18.90
CA ASP A 21 25.94 3.08 -17.94
C ASP A 21 24.42 2.94 -17.80
N GLU A 22 23.68 2.81 -18.91
CA GLU A 22 22.23 2.57 -18.86
C GLU A 22 21.90 1.22 -18.19
N GLY A 23 22.62 0.15 -18.52
CA GLY A 23 22.46 -1.14 -17.85
C GLY A 23 22.68 -1.05 -16.33
N ARG A 24 23.72 -0.31 -15.88
CA ARG A 24 23.97 -0.07 -14.45
C ARG A 24 22.82 0.68 -13.78
N LYS A 25 22.28 1.72 -14.42
CA LYS A 25 21.12 2.48 -13.90
C LYS A 25 19.92 1.56 -13.73
N GLN A 26 19.59 0.77 -14.75
CA GLN A 26 18.46 -0.15 -14.71
C GLN A 26 18.61 -1.19 -13.58
N ILE A 27 19.79 -1.79 -13.42
CA ILE A 27 20.06 -2.74 -12.33
C ILE A 27 19.88 -2.07 -10.97
N PHE A 28 20.46 -0.88 -10.77
CA PHE A 28 20.37 -0.17 -9.51
C PHE A 28 18.92 0.18 -9.16
N TRP A 29 18.18 0.81 -10.08
CA TRP A 29 16.82 1.26 -9.82
C TRP A 29 15.82 0.10 -9.65
N THR A 30 16.05 -1.02 -10.34
CA THR A 30 15.30 -2.25 -10.11
C THR A 30 15.55 -2.80 -8.70
N ALA A 31 16.83 -2.89 -8.29
CA ALA A 31 17.18 -3.33 -6.95
C ALA A 31 16.65 -2.38 -5.86
N TYR A 32 16.67 -1.06 -6.14
CA TYR A 32 16.08 -0.03 -5.28
C TYR A 32 14.57 -0.25 -5.10
N MET A 33 13.82 -0.36 -6.19
CA MET A 33 12.37 -0.59 -6.13
C MET A 33 12.00 -1.85 -5.36
N LEU A 34 12.70 -2.96 -5.63
CA LEU A 34 12.46 -4.24 -4.94
C LEU A 34 12.76 -4.14 -3.45
N GLU A 35 13.90 -3.55 -3.09
CA GLU A 35 14.27 -3.36 -1.69
C GLU A 35 13.24 -2.50 -0.94
N ARG A 36 12.86 -1.33 -1.49
CA ARG A 36 11.88 -0.43 -0.87
C ARG A 36 10.53 -1.11 -0.67
N SER A 37 10.09 -1.88 -1.67
CA SER A 37 8.83 -2.61 -1.60
C SER A 37 8.85 -3.70 -0.53
N VAL A 38 9.90 -4.52 -0.50
CA VAL A 38 10.03 -5.61 0.48
C VAL A 38 10.24 -5.06 1.89
N ALA A 39 11.13 -4.08 2.06
CA ALA A 39 11.42 -3.48 3.36
C ALA A 39 10.15 -2.90 3.99
N ARG A 40 9.36 -2.13 3.21
CA ARG A 40 8.06 -1.60 3.66
C ARG A 40 7.09 -2.70 4.06
N THR A 41 6.91 -3.70 3.19
CA THR A 41 6.04 -4.86 3.44
C THR A 41 6.44 -5.64 4.69
N MET A 42 7.72 -5.57 5.08
CA MET A 42 8.27 -6.22 6.27
C MET A 42 8.43 -5.28 7.46
N GLY A 43 7.98 -4.03 7.39
CA GLY A 43 8.15 -3.03 8.47
C GLY A 43 9.62 -2.70 8.78
N ARG A 44 10.53 -2.88 7.81
CA ARG A 44 11.98 -2.72 8.00
C ARG A 44 12.48 -1.39 7.45
N PRO A 45 13.51 -0.79 8.07
CA PRO A 45 14.18 0.36 7.48
C PRO A 45 14.91 -0.02 6.19
N HIS A 46 15.05 0.98 5.33
CA HIS A 46 15.81 0.92 4.08
C HIS A 46 17.33 0.82 4.34
N SER A 47 18.07 0.05 3.52
CA SER A 47 19.52 -0.14 3.72
C SER A 47 20.39 1.02 3.24
N ILE A 48 19.86 1.87 2.36
CA ILE A 48 20.52 3.10 1.89
C ILE A 48 19.53 4.26 1.97
N SER A 49 19.98 5.45 2.36
CA SER A 49 19.14 6.65 2.36
C SER A 49 19.14 7.30 0.97
N ASP A 50 18.02 7.89 0.56
CA ASP A 50 17.90 8.56 -0.74
C ASP A 50 18.92 9.69 -0.94
N ARG A 51 19.42 10.29 0.15
CA ARG A 51 20.48 11.32 0.12
C ARG A 51 21.85 10.79 -0.33
N ASP A 52 22.06 9.48 -0.24
CA ASP A 52 23.31 8.82 -0.57
C ASP A 52 23.29 8.27 -2.01
N ILE A 53 22.29 8.65 -2.81
CA ILE A 53 22.08 8.20 -4.19
C ILE A 53 22.17 9.42 -5.12
N ASP A 54 23.11 9.41 -6.06
CA ASP A 54 23.24 10.46 -7.09
C ASP A 54 23.18 9.91 -8.53
N VAL A 55 23.05 8.59 -8.72
CA VAL A 55 22.79 7.98 -10.03
C VAL A 55 21.42 8.43 -10.58
N PRO A 56 21.34 8.92 -11.83
CA PRO A 56 20.06 9.33 -12.43
C PRO A 56 19.18 8.12 -12.75
N LEU A 57 17.87 8.36 -12.95
CA LEU A 57 16.96 7.37 -13.51
C LEU A 57 17.43 6.91 -14.90
N PRO A 58 17.17 5.65 -15.29
CA PRO A 58 17.48 5.18 -16.65
C PRO A 58 16.68 6.00 -17.68
N ALA A 59 17.23 6.12 -18.88
CA ALA A 59 16.56 6.79 -19.98
C ALA A 59 15.29 6.06 -20.40
N ASN A 60 14.28 6.81 -20.83
CA ASN A 60 13.01 6.25 -21.31
C ASN A 60 13.13 5.92 -22.80
N ILE A 61 13.83 4.85 -23.12
CA ILE A 61 14.08 4.37 -24.48
C ILE A 61 13.42 2.99 -24.70
N ASP A 62 13.04 2.68 -25.94
CA ASP A 62 12.55 1.36 -26.35
C ASP A 62 13.73 0.52 -26.84
N ASP A 63 13.73 -0.77 -26.48
CA ASP A 63 14.84 -1.72 -26.68
C ASP A 63 16.18 -1.25 -26.08
N GLU A 64 17.11 -2.16 -25.84
CA GLU A 64 18.50 -1.81 -25.50
C GLU A 64 19.32 -1.88 -26.79
N PRO A 65 19.61 -0.75 -27.46
CA PRO A 65 20.49 -0.78 -28.62
C PRO A 65 21.86 -1.32 -28.21
N ASP A 66 22.38 -2.28 -28.98
CA ASP A 66 23.65 -2.95 -28.67
C ASP A 66 24.89 -2.06 -28.90
N THR A 67 24.71 -0.83 -29.39
CA THR A 67 25.82 0.11 -29.68
C THR A 67 25.67 1.44 -28.94
N ASP A 68 26.82 2.00 -28.54
CA ASP A 68 26.88 3.27 -27.82
C ASP A 68 26.29 4.43 -28.65
N GLU A 69 26.52 4.45 -29.96
CA GLU A 69 26.00 5.49 -30.85
C GLU A 69 24.47 5.45 -30.92
N ALA A 70 23.89 4.25 -30.97
CA ALA A 70 22.44 4.09 -31.04
C ALA A 70 21.77 4.47 -29.71
N ILE A 71 22.38 4.17 -28.57
CA ILE A 71 21.90 4.63 -27.26
C ILE A 71 21.94 6.14 -27.14
N ILE A 72 23.03 6.79 -27.57
CA ILE A 72 23.13 8.26 -27.53
C ILE A 72 22.01 8.89 -28.37
N ALA A 73 21.76 8.35 -29.57
CA ALA A 73 20.68 8.83 -30.44
C ALA A 73 19.30 8.62 -29.81
N ALA A 74 19.04 7.45 -29.22
CA ALA A 74 17.77 7.13 -28.55
C ALA A 74 17.53 8.04 -27.33
N ILE A 75 18.56 8.30 -26.52
CA ILE A 75 18.49 9.22 -25.39
C ILE A 75 18.16 10.65 -25.88
N ALA A 76 18.83 11.11 -26.93
CA ALA A 76 18.56 12.42 -27.52
C ALA A 76 17.10 12.54 -28.01
N GLN A 77 16.58 11.51 -28.67
CA GLN A 77 15.19 11.45 -29.12
C GLN A 77 14.19 11.43 -27.95
N SER A 78 14.46 10.64 -26.91
CA SER A 78 13.65 10.56 -25.69
C SER A 78 13.55 11.92 -24.99
N ASN A 79 14.67 12.66 -24.92
CA ASN A 79 14.70 14.01 -24.36
C ASN A 79 13.88 15.02 -25.16
N GLN A 80 13.77 14.84 -26.48
CA GLN A 80 12.92 15.67 -27.34
C GLN A 80 11.43 15.33 -27.20
N HIS A 81 11.11 14.08 -26.84
CA HIS A 81 9.74 13.57 -26.73
C HIS A 81 9.48 12.94 -25.35
N PRO A 82 9.52 13.72 -24.24
CA PRO A 82 9.44 13.18 -22.89
C PRO A 82 8.10 12.51 -22.55
N SER A 83 7.07 12.69 -23.37
CA SER A 83 5.75 12.04 -23.26
C SER A 83 5.66 10.72 -24.02
N GLN A 84 6.70 10.31 -24.75
CA GLN A 84 6.73 9.03 -25.45
C GLN A 84 6.63 7.87 -24.45
N ILE A 85 5.75 6.93 -24.73
CA ILE A 85 5.57 5.72 -23.92
C ILE A 85 6.44 4.62 -24.51
N THR A 86 7.27 4.01 -23.66
CA THR A 86 8.18 2.91 -23.99
C THR A 86 7.97 1.73 -23.03
N ALA A 87 8.62 0.60 -23.29
CA ALA A 87 8.62 -0.55 -22.38
C ALA A 87 9.16 -0.22 -20.97
N LEU A 88 10.08 0.75 -20.85
CA LEU A 88 10.65 1.20 -19.56
C LEU A 88 9.79 2.22 -18.82
N THR A 89 8.80 2.84 -19.48
CA THR A 89 7.95 3.87 -18.88
C THR A 89 7.30 3.43 -17.57
N PRO A 90 6.67 2.24 -17.44
CA PRO A 90 6.11 1.78 -16.17
C PRO A 90 7.15 1.70 -15.06
N ALA A 91 8.33 1.15 -15.35
CA ALA A 91 9.39 0.97 -14.36
C ALA A 91 9.89 2.32 -13.83
N ILE A 92 10.18 3.27 -14.73
CA ILE A 92 10.60 4.64 -14.37
C ILE A 92 9.54 5.34 -13.50
N ARG A 93 8.25 5.16 -13.83
CA ARG A 93 7.15 5.69 -13.02
C ARG A 93 7.14 5.09 -11.62
N ILE A 94 7.28 3.77 -11.49
CA ILE A 94 7.37 3.11 -10.19
C ILE A 94 8.61 3.56 -9.42
N PHE A 95 9.77 3.73 -10.06
CA PHE A 95 10.98 4.23 -9.40
C PHE A 95 10.75 5.61 -8.77
N ARG A 96 10.12 6.53 -9.51
CA ARG A 96 9.73 7.85 -9.00
C ARG A 96 8.77 7.74 -7.81
N LEU A 97 7.78 6.85 -7.89
CA LEU A 97 6.86 6.64 -6.77
C LEU A 97 7.57 6.11 -5.53
N GLN A 98 8.51 5.17 -5.68
CA GLN A 98 9.28 4.63 -4.55
C GLN A 98 10.15 5.68 -3.87
N GLN A 99 10.61 6.71 -4.58
CA GLN A 99 11.26 7.87 -3.98
C GLN A 99 10.28 8.74 -3.18
N ILE A 100 9.04 8.92 -3.66
CA ILE A 100 8.00 9.63 -2.90
C ILE A 100 7.65 8.83 -1.64
N ASP A 101 7.41 7.53 -1.79
CA ASP A 101 7.10 6.64 -0.67
C ASP A 101 8.23 6.60 0.37
N SER A 102 9.50 6.60 -0.04
CA SER A 102 10.65 6.70 0.86
C SER A 102 10.57 7.98 1.72
N LYS A 103 10.24 9.12 1.10
CA LYS A 103 10.03 10.39 1.81
C LYS A 103 8.82 10.35 2.72
N ILE A 104 7.73 9.68 2.32
CA ILE A 104 6.56 9.45 3.16
C ILE A 104 6.99 8.67 4.40
N SER A 105 7.60 7.50 4.25
CA SER A 105 8.04 6.65 5.36
C SER A 105 8.96 7.39 6.34
N HIS A 106 9.93 8.16 5.84
CA HIS A 106 10.81 8.97 6.69
C HIS A 106 10.12 10.15 7.39
N THR A 107 8.99 10.62 6.87
CA THR A 107 8.27 11.78 7.42
C THR A 107 7.16 11.37 8.39
N VAL A 108 6.32 10.41 7.99
CA VAL A 108 5.07 10.06 8.69
C VAL A 108 5.11 8.70 9.38
N CYS A 109 5.91 7.75 8.90
CA CYS A 109 6.04 6.41 9.52
C CYS A 109 7.24 6.34 10.47
N ARG A 110 7.49 7.43 11.21
CA ARG A 110 8.62 7.54 12.13
C ARG A 110 8.24 7.00 13.52
N VAL A 111 9.17 6.30 14.15
CA VAL A 111 8.97 5.73 15.49
C VAL A 111 9.54 6.60 16.61
N ASP A 112 10.38 7.58 16.28
CA ASP A 112 11.11 8.37 17.27
C ASP A 112 10.33 9.57 17.81
N ARG A 113 9.20 9.94 17.19
CA ARG A 113 8.33 11.05 17.61
C ARG A 113 6.87 10.78 17.25
N ASP A 114 5.98 11.35 18.05
CA ASP A 114 4.54 11.29 17.83
C ASP A 114 4.10 11.96 16.52
N VAL A 115 3.00 11.48 15.93
CA VAL A 115 2.46 11.99 14.67
C VAL A 115 2.05 13.47 14.76
N SER A 116 1.65 13.95 15.95
CA SER A 116 1.24 15.35 16.19
C SER A 116 2.35 16.37 15.95
N VAL A 117 3.63 15.97 16.01
CA VAL A 117 4.75 16.89 15.74
C VAL A 117 4.98 17.13 14.25
N ILE A 118 4.31 16.36 13.39
CA ILE A 118 4.46 16.47 11.94
C ILE A 118 3.72 17.72 11.47
N LYS A 119 4.49 18.65 10.91
CA LYS A 119 3.95 19.90 10.41
C LYS A 119 3.04 19.64 9.19
N PRO A 120 1.80 20.18 9.15
CA PRO A 120 0.83 19.91 8.08
C PRO A 120 1.35 20.16 6.66
N HIS A 121 2.19 21.20 6.48
CA HIS A 121 2.76 21.51 5.16
C HIS A 121 3.66 20.39 4.60
N LYS A 122 4.26 19.55 5.45
CA LYS A 122 5.06 18.40 4.99
C LYS A 122 4.17 17.33 4.37
N VAL A 123 3.03 17.04 5.01
CA VAL A 123 2.02 16.10 4.52
C VAL A 123 1.41 16.64 3.23
N ALA A 124 1.03 17.92 3.19
CA ALA A 124 0.49 18.56 2.00
C ALA A 124 1.44 18.49 0.80
N ARG A 125 2.75 18.71 1.01
CA ARG A 125 3.78 18.59 -0.05
C ARG A 125 3.91 17.16 -0.57
N LEU A 126 3.84 16.16 0.30
CA LEU A 126 3.87 14.75 -0.11
C LEU A 126 2.61 14.36 -0.88
N ARG A 127 1.43 14.82 -0.42
CA ARG A 127 0.16 14.63 -1.14
C ARG A 127 0.20 15.26 -2.53
N GLN A 128 0.71 16.49 -2.64
CA GLN A 128 0.89 17.15 -3.94
C GLN A 128 1.80 16.34 -4.87
N ALA A 129 2.93 15.82 -4.37
CA ALA A 129 3.82 14.99 -5.17
C ALA A 129 3.14 13.70 -5.67
N LEU A 130 2.24 13.10 -4.88
CA LEU A 130 1.43 11.95 -5.32
C LEU A 130 0.43 12.33 -6.40
N GLU A 131 -0.24 13.48 -6.29
CA GLU A 131 -1.18 13.97 -7.32
C GLU A 131 -0.45 14.30 -8.62
N GLU A 132 0.71 14.94 -8.56
CA GLU A 132 1.57 15.19 -9.71
C GLU A 132 2.04 13.89 -10.37
N TRP A 133 2.40 12.88 -9.56
CA TRP A 133 2.76 11.56 -10.07
C TRP A 133 1.58 10.88 -10.79
N LYS A 134 0.38 10.93 -10.18
CA LYS A 134 -0.86 10.37 -10.73
C LYS A 134 -1.28 11.06 -12.02
N ALA A 135 -1.18 12.39 -12.10
CA ALA A 135 -1.49 13.15 -13.31
C ALA A 135 -0.58 12.76 -14.50
N GLY A 136 0.60 12.21 -14.21
CA GLY A 136 1.51 11.71 -15.23
C GLY A 136 1.32 10.24 -15.60
N ILE A 137 0.32 9.51 -15.08
CA ILE A 137 0.09 8.13 -15.50
C ILE A 137 -0.23 8.10 -17.00
N PRO A 138 0.49 7.30 -17.81
CA PRO A 138 0.25 7.25 -19.25
C PRO A 138 -1.17 6.78 -19.56
N GLN A 139 -1.85 7.47 -20.48
CA GLN A 139 -3.09 6.98 -21.05
C GLN A 139 -2.75 6.06 -22.22
N THR A 140 -2.94 4.76 -22.03
CA THR A 140 -2.77 3.77 -23.10
C THR A 140 -4.10 3.44 -23.75
N ASP A 141 -4.10 3.38 -25.08
CA ASP A 141 -5.22 2.84 -25.84
C ASP A 141 -5.43 1.35 -25.49
N PRO A 142 -6.67 0.90 -25.16
CA PRO A 142 -6.99 -0.50 -24.90
C PRO A 142 -6.48 -1.49 -25.97
N GLU A 143 -6.38 -1.07 -27.23
CA GLU A 143 -5.98 -1.93 -28.36
C GLU A 143 -4.47 -2.12 -28.49
N ASN A 144 -3.66 -1.28 -27.85
CA ASN A 144 -2.21 -1.28 -27.98
C ASN A 144 -1.56 -1.54 -26.63
N LYS A 145 -1.66 -2.80 -26.14
CA LYS A 145 -1.08 -3.25 -24.87
C LYS A 145 0.24 -4.00 -25.10
N PRO A 146 1.39 -3.32 -25.25
CA PRO A 146 2.66 -3.98 -25.42
C PRO A 146 3.15 -4.68 -24.14
N HIS A 147 2.66 -4.29 -22.94
CA HIS A 147 3.21 -4.76 -21.67
C HIS A 147 2.18 -4.87 -20.52
N PRO A 148 2.20 -5.95 -19.70
CA PRO A 148 1.21 -6.16 -18.61
C PRO A 148 1.18 -5.08 -17.52
N HIS A 149 2.33 -4.42 -17.26
CA HIS A 149 2.45 -3.37 -16.25
C HIS A 149 2.16 -1.96 -16.78
N LEU A 150 1.92 -1.82 -18.08
CA LEU A 150 1.50 -0.57 -18.71
C LEU A 150 -0.03 -0.48 -18.69
N THR A 151 -0.63 -0.64 -17.52
CA THR A 151 -2.07 -0.45 -17.31
C THR A 151 -2.29 0.67 -16.31
N THR A 152 -3.33 1.47 -16.54
CA THR A 152 -3.78 2.49 -15.59
C THR A 152 -4.07 1.86 -14.22
N ASP A 153 -4.68 0.68 -14.20
CA ASP A 153 -5.01 -0.06 -12.99
C ASP A 153 -3.80 -0.38 -12.14
N TYR A 154 -2.73 -0.90 -12.76
CA TYR A 154 -1.49 -1.20 -12.05
C TYR A 154 -0.91 0.04 -11.35
N HIS A 155 -0.88 1.19 -12.03
CA HIS A 155 -0.37 2.43 -11.45
C HIS A 155 -1.30 3.01 -10.38
N MET A 156 -2.62 2.93 -10.59
CA MET A 156 -3.62 3.41 -9.63
C MET A 156 -3.61 2.60 -8.33
N ILE A 157 -3.35 1.28 -8.39
CA ILE A 157 -3.11 0.47 -7.18
C ILE A 157 -1.96 1.05 -6.36
N GLN A 158 -0.85 1.42 -7.01
CA GLN A 158 0.31 1.97 -6.30
C GLN A 158 0.03 3.37 -5.73
N TYR A 159 -0.72 4.20 -6.47
CA TYR A 159 -1.20 5.49 -5.97
C TYR A 159 -2.01 5.34 -4.67
N HIS A 160 -3.03 4.47 -4.68
CA HIS A 160 -3.88 4.29 -3.51
C HIS A 160 -3.13 3.66 -2.34
N LYS A 161 -2.17 2.77 -2.58
CA LYS A 161 -1.24 2.29 -1.54
C LYS A 161 -0.43 3.42 -0.91
N ALA A 162 0.03 4.38 -1.71
CA ALA A 162 0.78 5.54 -1.22
C ALA A 162 -0.11 6.51 -0.42
N ILE A 163 -1.37 6.70 -0.82
CA ILE A 163 -2.35 7.48 -0.05
C ILE A 163 -2.64 6.84 1.31
N ILE A 164 -2.81 5.52 1.36
CA ILE A 164 -2.93 4.79 2.62
C ILE A 164 -1.68 5.03 3.46
N LEU A 165 -0.48 4.77 2.90
CA LEU A 165 0.80 4.95 3.61
C LEU A 165 0.98 6.37 4.19
N LEU A 166 0.59 7.41 3.44
CA LEU A 166 0.70 8.81 3.86
C LEU A 166 -0.13 9.12 5.10
N ASN A 167 -1.31 8.51 5.20
CA ASN A 167 -2.30 8.88 6.20
C ASN A 167 -2.44 7.84 7.32
N LEU A 168 -1.87 6.65 7.16
CA LEU A 168 -2.06 5.53 8.09
C LEU A 168 -1.64 5.88 9.53
N SER A 169 -0.51 6.56 9.72
CA SER A 169 -0.07 7.01 11.06
C SER A 169 -1.01 8.03 11.71
N PHE A 170 -1.81 8.74 10.92
CA PHE A 170 -2.78 9.71 11.40
C PHE A 170 -4.15 9.08 11.68
N LEU A 171 -4.43 7.90 11.12
CA LEU A 171 -5.75 7.28 11.13
C LEU A 171 -6.39 7.21 12.53
N PRO A 172 -5.68 6.85 13.62
CA PRO A 172 -6.26 6.84 14.97
C PRO A 172 -6.69 8.22 15.51
N THR A 173 -6.20 9.30 14.91
CA THR A 173 -6.52 10.68 15.28
C THR A 173 -7.62 11.30 14.42
N LEU A 174 -8.04 10.60 13.35
CA LEU A 174 -9.07 11.08 12.44
C LEU A 174 -10.46 10.73 13.00
N THR A 175 -11.37 11.70 12.96
CA THR A 175 -12.80 11.44 13.19
C THR A 175 -13.49 11.10 11.88
N PRO A 176 -14.66 10.41 11.91
CA PRO A 176 -15.41 10.09 10.70
C PRO A 176 -15.79 11.31 9.86
N GLN A 177 -15.96 12.49 10.48
CA GLN A 177 -16.29 13.74 9.78
C GLN A 177 -15.09 14.33 9.01
N ASN A 178 -13.88 13.78 9.18
CA ASN A 178 -12.69 14.28 8.52
C ASN A 178 -12.64 13.77 7.06
N PRO A 179 -12.44 14.64 6.05
CA PRO A 179 -12.36 14.20 4.65
C PRO A 179 -11.22 13.19 4.39
N THR A 180 -10.12 13.26 5.15
CA THR A 180 -9.01 12.31 5.06
C THR A 180 -9.42 10.91 5.50
N PHE A 181 -10.36 10.78 6.44
CA PHE A 181 -10.91 9.48 6.85
C PHE A 181 -11.57 8.77 5.65
N HIS A 182 -12.48 9.46 4.95
CA HIS A 182 -13.14 8.91 3.76
C HIS A 182 -12.17 8.69 2.59
N GLU A 183 -11.15 9.52 2.43
CA GLU A 183 -10.10 9.32 1.41
C GLU A 183 -9.33 8.01 1.61
N ILE A 184 -9.01 7.69 2.86
CA ILE A 184 -8.32 6.44 3.22
C ILE A 184 -9.22 5.24 2.95
N VAL A 185 -10.49 5.29 3.37
CA VAL A 185 -11.48 4.22 3.12
C VAL A 185 -11.64 3.99 1.61
N HIS A 186 -11.83 5.06 0.84
CA HIS A 186 -11.94 4.98 -0.61
C HIS A 186 -10.68 4.37 -1.22
N SER A 187 -9.48 4.82 -0.80
CA SER A 187 -8.22 4.29 -1.31
C SER A 187 -8.01 2.82 -0.98
N ALA A 188 -8.38 2.39 0.24
CA ALA A 188 -8.36 1.00 0.64
C ALA A 188 -9.30 0.15 -0.24
N GLY A 189 -10.53 0.61 -0.47
CA GLY A 189 -11.46 -0.07 -1.37
C GLY A 189 -10.94 -0.17 -2.80
N GLN A 190 -10.34 0.90 -3.34
CA GLN A 190 -9.73 0.90 -4.67
C GLN A 190 -8.57 -0.09 -4.79
N VAL A 191 -7.72 -0.25 -3.76
CA VAL A 191 -6.65 -1.26 -3.77
C VAL A 191 -7.23 -2.65 -3.96
N CYS A 192 -8.26 -3.01 -3.20
CA CYS A 192 -8.91 -4.33 -3.27
C CYS A 192 -9.63 -4.54 -4.61
N PHE A 193 -10.42 -3.56 -5.04
CA PHE A 193 -11.19 -3.64 -6.27
C PHE A 193 -10.30 -3.72 -7.51
N LEU A 194 -9.30 -2.83 -7.63
CA LEU A 194 -8.39 -2.81 -8.78
C LEU A 194 -7.51 -4.06 -8.81
N SER A 195 -7.06 -4.55 -7.64
CA SER A 195 -6.31 -5.81 -7.55
C SER A 195 -7.13 -6.98 -8.08
N LYS A 196 -8.41 -7.07 -7.71
CA LYS A 196 -9.32 -8.10 -8.24
C LYS A 196 -9.58 -7.92 -9.74
N ARG A 197 -9.85 -6.68 -10.19
CA ARG A 197 -10.12 -6.41 -11.62
C ARG A 197 -8.94 -6.82 -12.50
N LEU A 198 -7.72 -6.45 -12.09
CA LEU A 198 -6.51 -6.81 -12.81
C LEU A 198 -6.24 -8.34 -12.78
N HIS A 199 -6.65 -9.04 -11.71
CA HIS A 199 -6.63 -10.50 -11.62
C HIS A 199 -7.63 -11.14 -12.60
N ASP A 200 -8.88 -10.69 -12.58
CA ASP A 200 -9.97 -11.26 -13.39
C ASP A 200 -9.71 -11.07 -14.89
N GLN A 201 -9.02 -9.99 -15.26
CA GLN A 201 -8.56 -9.73 -16.63
C GLN A 201 -7.36 -10.62 -17.04
N GLN A 202 -6.97 -11.62 -16.24
CA GLN A 202 -5.82 -12.52 -16.44
C GLN A 202 -4.52 -11.78 -16.76
N THR A 203 -4.41 -10.51 -16.36
CA THR A 203 -3.30 -9.64 -16.72
C THR A 203 -2.20 -9.86 -15.71
N TYR A 204 -1.44 -10.96 -15.87
CA TYR A 204 -0.16 -11.26 -15.22
C TYR A 204 0.05 -10.66 -13.81
N ILE A 205 -0.92 -10.82 -12.90
CA ILE A 205 -0.64 -10.51 -11.49
C ILE A 205 0.13 -11.70 -10.95
N SER A 206 1.41 -11.50 -10.72
CA SER A 206 2.17 -12.40 -9.87
C SER A 206 1.50 -12.43 -8.50
N PHE A 207 1.11 -13.63 -8.04
CA PHE A 207 0.74 -13.90 -6.66
C PHE A 207 1.95 -13.59 -5.79
N SER A 208 2.09 -12.32 -5.47
CA SER A 208 3.24 -11.78 -4.78
C SER A 208 2.88 -11.53 -3.33
N LEU A 209 3.88 -11.70 -2.49
CA LEU A 209 3.84 -11.33 -1.08
C LEU A 209 3.39 -9.88 -0.88
N LEU A 210 3.79 -9.02 -1.83
CA LEU A 210 3.46 -7.60 -1.84
C LEU A 210 1.96 -7.38 -2.11
N SER A 211 1.36 -8.15 -3.01
CA SER A 211 -0.09 -8.09 -3.28
C SER A 211 -0.91 -8.61 -2.10
N LEU A 212 -0.46 -9.68 -1.43
CA LEU A 212 -1.09 -10.19 -0.22
C LEU A 212 -1.11 -9.11 0.87
N HIS A 213 0.05 -8.55 1.17
CA HIS A 213 0.19 -7.49 2.16
C HIS A 213 -0.68 -6.27 1.80
N ALA A 214 -0.67 -5.82 0.55
CA ALA A 214 -1.46 -4.67 0.13
C ALA A 214 -2.97 -4.89 0.32
N ASN A 215 -3.49 -6.06 -0.07
CA ASN A 215 -4.91 -6.39 0.10
C ASN A 215 -5.27 -6.54 1.57
N PHE A 216 -4.42 -7.19 2.37
CA PHE A 216 -4.68 -7.36 3.79
C PHE A 216 -4.70 -6.03 4.55
N VAL A 217 -3.71 -5.15 4.33
CA VAL A 217 -3.68 -3.82 4.96
C VAL A 217 -4.89 -2.98 4.53
N ALA A 218 -5.24 -2.99 3.24
CA ALA A 218 -6.45 -2.31 2.76
C ALA A 218 -7.72 -2.88 3.42
N GLY A 219 -7.82 -4.20 3.54
CA GLY A 219 -8.89 -4.87 4.27
C GLY A 219 -9.01 -4.41 5.73
N LEU A 220 -7.90 -4.43 6.48
CA LEU A 220 -7.90 -4.00 7.88
C LEU A 220 -8.26 -2.53 8.03
N VAL A 221 -7.78 -1.65 7.14
CA VAL A 221 -8.16 -0.24 7.11
C VAL A 221 -9.66 -0.07 6.91
N MET A 222 -10.26 -0.80 5.96
CA MET A 222 -11.71 -0.75 5.74
C MET A 222 -12.49 -1.21 6.96
N VAL A 223 -12.11 -2.34 7.57
CA VAL A 223 -12.77 -2.86 8.77
C VAL A 223 -12.62 -1.89 9.94
N TYR A 224 -11.41 -1.40 10.19
CA TYR A 224 -11.13 -0.43 11.25
C TYR A 224 -12.01 0.81 11.13
N CYS A 225 -12.09 1.40 9.93
CA CYS A 225 -12.93 2.56 9.70
C CYS A 225 -14.42 2.23 9.86
N PHE A 226 -14.87 1.04 9.46
CA PHE A 226 -16.25 0.62 9.68
C PHE A 226 -16.58 0.49 11.17
N CYS A 227 -15.65 -0.04 11.98
CA CYS A 227 -15.83 -0.13 13.43
C CYS A 227 -16.01 1.27 14.06
N LEU A 228 -15.34 2.28 13.51
CA LEU A 228 -15.45 3.67 13.96
C LEU A 228 -16.72 4.37 13.45
N ASP A 229 -17.19 4.01 12.25
CA ASP A 229 -18.37 4.59 11.63
C ASP A 229 -19.01 3.60 10.65
N SER A 230 -20.12 2.99 11.06
CA SER A 230 -20.86 2.01 10.27
C SER A 230 -21.60 2.66 9.09
N SER A 231 -21.83 3.97 9.15
CA SER A 231 -22.52 4.72 8.10
C SER A 231 -21.75 4.80 6.79
N ILE A 232 -20.45 4.44 6.79
CA ILE A 232 -19.65 4.28 5.57
C ILE A 232 -20.10 3.10 4.71
N PHE A 233 -20.97 2.23 5.24
CA PHE A 233 -21.51 1.11 4.50
C PHE A 233 -22.22 1.57 3.22
N SER A 234 -21.84 0.95 2.12
CA SER A 234 -22.39 1.20 0.80
C SER A 234 -22.24 -0.06 -0.06
N PRO A 235 -23.00 -0.18 -1.15
CA PRO A 235 -22.80 -1.25 -2.13
C PRO A 235 -21.35 -1.32 -2.63
N GLU A 236 -20.71 -0.17 -2.82
CA GLU A 236 -19.31 -0.04 -3.23
C GLU A 236 -18.33 -0.52 -2.16
N PHE A 237 -18.58 -0.16 -0.89
CA PHE A 237 -17.79 -0.65 0.25
C PHE A 237 -17.90 -2.18 0.37
N SER A 238 -19.13 -2.72 0.36
CA SER A 238 -19.38 -4.17 0.39
C SER A 238 -18.72 -4.90 -0.77
N SER A 239 -18.77 -4.33 -1.99
CA SER A 239 -18.09 -4.87 -3.16
C SER A 239 -16.57 -4.92 -2.96
N SER A 240 -15.99 -3.87 -2.36
CA SER A 240 -14.56 -3.77 -2.08
C SER A 240 -14.11 -4.77 -1.00
N VAL A 241 -14.90 -4.95 0.06
CA VAL A 241 -14.68 -5.97 1.09
C VAL A 241 -14.72 -7.38 0.48
N ARG A 242 -15.73 -7.68 -0.36
CA ARG A 242 -15.80 -8.97 -1.08
C ARG A 242 -14.62 -9.17 -2.03
N ALA A 243 -14.16 -8.11 -2.70
CA ALA A 243 -12.98 -8.16 -3.54
C ALA A 243 -11.71 -8.48 -2.73
N CYS A 244 -11.57 -7.87 -1.55
CA CYS A 244 -10.49 -8.17 -0.60
C CYS A 244 -10.50 -9.65 -0.19
N SER A 245 -11.64 -10.15 0.31
CA SER A 245 -11.78 -11.57 0.71
C SER A 245 -11.47 -12.53 -0.45
N THR A 246 -11.98 -12.23 -1.65
CA THR A 246 -11.67 -13.01 -2.86
C THR A 246 -10.17 -13.07 -3.13
N MET A 247 -9.47 -11.92 -3.10
CA MET A 247 -8.03 -11.88 -3.34
C MET A 247 -7.23 -12.63 -2.27
N LEU A 248 -7.58 -12.46 -0.99
CA LEU A 248 -6.94 -13.19 0.10
C LEU A 248 -7.16 -14.70 -0.02
N TYR A 249 -8.36 -15.13 -0.40
CA TYR A 249 -8.67 -16.53 -0.67
C TYR A 249 -7.79 -17.10 -1.79
N ILE A 250 -7.77 -16.47 -2.97
CA ILE A 250 -7.00 -16.95 -4.12
C ILE A 250 -5.50 -17.02 -3.80
N ILE A 251 -4.97 -16.03 -3.08
CA ILE A 251 -3.55 -16.07 -2.66
C ILE A 251 -3.31 -17.21 -1.65
N SER A 252 -4.24 -17.44 -0.73
CA SER A 252 -4.12 -18.50 0.29
C SER A 252 -4.16 -19.92 -0.27
N GLU A 253 -4.88 -20.13 -1.37
CA GLU A 253 -4.90 -21.42 -2.09
C GLU A 253 -3.51 -21.76 -2.66
N ARG A 254 -2.72 -20.75 -3.04
CA ARG A 254 -1.39 -20.95 -3.58
C ARG A 254 -0.34 -21.01 -2.50
N TRP A 255 -0.48 -20.21 -1.45
CA TRP A 255 0.46 -20.09 -0.34
C TRP A 255 -0.24 -20.41 0.98
N PRO A 256 -0.16 -21.66 1.48
CA PRO A 256 -0.87 -22.10 2.68
C PRO A 256 -0.60 -21.23 3.92
N LYS A 257 0.58 -20.62 4.04
CA LYS A 257 0.89 -19.68 5.13
C LYS A 257 0.00 -18.42 5.12
N ALA A 258 -0.46 -17.98 3.95
CA ALA A 258 -1.36 -16.83 3.84
C ALA A 258 -2.76 -17.10 4.42
N VAL A 259 -3.13 -18.36 4.70
CA VAL A 259 -4.34 -18.71 5.46
C VAL A 259 -4.35 -18.06 6.85
N GLN A 260 -3.17 -17.88 7.46
CA GLN A 260 -3.05 -17.22 8.77
C GLN A 260 -3.40 -15.73 8.71
N ALA A 261 -3.26 -15.08 7.56
CA ALA A 261 -3.74 -13.71 7.36
C ALA A 261 -5.23 -13.68 6.98
N ARG A 262 -5.69 -14.63 6.14
CA ARG A 262 -7.09 -14.70 5.71
C ARG A 262 -8.07 -14.96 6.86
N LYS A 263 -7.77 -15.91 7.74
CA LYS A 263 -8.66 -16.32 8.85
C LYS A 263 -9.07 -15.15 9.77
N PRO A 264 -8.15 -14.31 10.29
CA PRO A 264 -8.53 -13.14 11.07
C PRO A 264 -9.40 -12.18 10.27
N PHE A 265 -9.10 -11.94 9.00
CA PHE A 265 -9.92 -11.07 8.16
C PHE A 265 -11.34 -11.61 7.98
N ASP A 266 -11.51 -12.90 7.68
CA ASP A 266 -12.83 -13.51 7.54
C ASP A 266 -13.63 -13.43 8.86
N ARG A 267 -12.98 -13.67 10.02
CA ARG A 267 -13.61 -13.50 11.34
C ARG A 267 -14.04 -12.05 11.60
N LEU A 268 -13.20 -11.08 11.21
CA LEU A 268 -13.52 -9.65 11.34
C LEU A 268 -14.75 -9.29 10.52
N ILE A 269 -14.81 -9.74 9.26
CA ILE A 269 -15.97 -9.49 8.40
C ILE A 269 -17.23 -10.12 8.95
N THR A 270 -17.19 -11.36 9.43
CA THR A 270 -18.35 -12.03 10.03
C THR A 270 -18.85 -11.27 11.25
N ALA A 271 -17.97 -10.91 12.19
CA ALA A 271 -18.34 -10.15 13.39
C ALA A 271 -18.96 -8.77 13.04
N THR A 272 -18.49 -8.16 11.96
CA THR A 272 -18.96 -6.86 11.48
C THR A 272 -20.34 -6.93 10.81
N ILE A 273 -20.66 -8.04 10.14
CA ILE A 273 -21.95 -8.26 9.48
C ILE A 273 -23.02 -8.68 10.51
N GLU A 274 -22.66 -9.58 11.43
CA GLU A 274 -23.57 -10.08 12.47
C GLU A 274 -24.02 -8.97 13.43
N SER A 275 -23.14 -8.04 13.77
CA SER A 275 -23.46 -6.87 14.61
C SER A 275 -24.39 -5.85 13.93
N ASP A 276 -24.29 -5.69 12.60
CA ASP A 276 -25.16 -4.76 11.85
C ASP A 276 -26.60 -5.30 11.79
N ASP A 277 -26.75 -6.62 11.65
CA ASP A 277 -28.05 -7.31 11.73
C ASP A 277 -28.66 -7.24 13.15
N GLU A 278 -27.84 -7.30 14.21
CA GLU A 278 -28.32 -7.14 15.59
C GLU A 278 -28.67 -5.68 15.93
N THR A 279 -27.93 -4.69 15.41
CA THR A 279 -28.23 -3.27 15.61
C THR A 279 -29.53 -2.87 14.90
N ASN A 280 -29.79 -3.41 13.70
CA ASN A 280 -31.07 -3.25 13.00
C ASN A 280 -32.26 -3.94 13.70
N ASN A 281 -32.01 -5.05 14.40
CA ASN A 281 -33.05 -5.76 15.17
C ASN A 281 -33.24 -5.22 16.61
N GLY A 282 -32.22 -4.55 17.18
CA GLY A 282 -32.19 -4.01 18.53
C GLY A 282 -32.96 -2.70 18.72
N LEU A 283 -33.14 -1.91 17.65
CA LEU A 283 -34.00 -0.72 17.63
C LEU A 283 -35.49 -1.01 17.97
N LEU A 284 -35.89 -2.29 18.07
CA LEU A 284 -37.22 -2.73 18.50
C LEU A 284 -37.31 -3.18 19.97
N ARG A 285 -36.22 -3.23 20.75
CA ARG A 285 -36.25 -3.75 22.13
C ARG A 285 -35.39 -2.98 23.13
N SER A 286 -36.03 -1.95 23.68
CA SER A 286 -35.97 -1.44 25.06
C SER A 286 -34.70 -0.75 25.61
N GLU A 287 -35.01 0.39 26.23
CA GLU A 287 -34.30 1.20 27.23
C GLU A 287 -33.76 0.40 28.45
N ASP A 288 -32.86 1.08 29.19
CA ASP A 288 -32.39 0.85 30.56
C ASP A 288 -31.20 -0.11 30.82
N ASN A 289 -29.98 0.46 30.92
CA ASN A 289 -29.32 0.79 32.19
C ASN A 289 -27.82 1.13 32.01
N LEU A 290 -27.40 2.25 32.61
CA LEU A 290 -26.01 2.74 32.68
C LEU A 290 -25.22 2.11 33.85
N HIS A 291 -23.97 1.70 33.61
CA HIS A 291 -22.87 1.96 34.55
C HIS A 291 -21.48 1.94 33.87
N VAL A 292 -20.59 2.85 34.28
CA VAL A 292 -19.32 3.22 33.62
C VAL A 292 -18.10 2.78 34.46
N SER A 293 -17.05 2.28 33.80
CA SER A 293 -15.62 2.68 33.93
C SER A 293 -14.66 1.48 33.85
N ARG A 294 -13.69 1.52 32.92
CA ARG A 294 -12.26 1.29 33.22
C ARG A 294 -11.33 1.69 32.06
N ASP A 295 -10.25 2.38 32.43
CA ASP A 295 -9.19 2.95 31.59
C ASP A 295 -8.53 2.00 30.57
N GLY A 296 -8.32 2.53 29.37
CA GLY A 296 -7.56 1.97 28.25
C GLY A 296 -7.61 2.97 27.09
N PHE A 297 -6.62 2.97 26.20
CA PHE A 297 -6.53 3.88 25.06
C PHE A 297 -7.78 3.76 24.16
N GLN A 298 -8.75 4.66 24.34
CA GLN A 298 -9.94 4.78 23.50
C GLN A 298 -9.72 5.93 22.51
N PRO A 299 -9.73 5.69 21.19
CA PRO A 299 -9.98 6.78 20.24
C PRO A 299 -11.34 7.39 20.59
N GLY A 300 -11.50 8.71 20.49
CA GLY A 300 -12.71 9.41 20.94
C GLY A 300 -13.98 8.88 20.30
N PHE A 301 -14.65 7.93 20.96
CA PHE A 301 -15.93 7.37 20.55
C PHE A 301 -17.02 8.43 20.67
N ALA A 302 -17.89 8.51 19.66
CA ALA A 302 -19.25 9.01 19.89
C ALA A 302 -19.98 7.95 20.71
N ALA A 303 -20.08 8.16 22.02
CA ALA A 303 -20.28 7.13 23.03
C ALA A 303 -21.73 6.63 23.23
N ASP A 304 -22.58 6.59 22.20
CA ASP A 304 -24.03 6.36 22.40
C ASP A 304 -24.64 5.15 21.68
N ASP A 305 -23.87 4.29 20.98
CA ASP A 305 -24.42 3.08 20.33
C ASP A 305 -23.76 1.76 20.83
N PRO A 306 -24.52 0.88 21.52
CA PRO A 306 -24.02 -0.40 22.04
C PRO A 306 -23.43 -1.33 20.97
N GLY A 307 -24.00 -1.33 19.75
CA GLY A 307 -23.53 -2.21 18.66
C GLY A 307 -22.12 -1.84 18.19
N HIS A 308 -21.77 -0.56 18.20
CA HIS A 308 -20.44 -0.08 17.83
C HIS A 308 -19.33 -0.55 18.78
N LEU A 309 -19.63 -0.65 20.07
CA LEU A 309 -18.66 -1.09 21.08
C LEU A 309 -18.35 -2.60 20.94
N GLU A 310 -19.34 -3.41 20.56
CA GLU A 310 -19.18 -4.86 20.36
C GLU A 310 -18.33 -5.19 19.12
N VAL A 311 -18.51 -4.44 18.03
CA VAL A 311 -17.67 -4.58 16.82
C VAL A 311 -16.22 -4.20 17.11
N TRP A 312 -16.01 -3.10 17.82
CA TRP A 312 -14.67 -2.66 18.22
C TRP A 312 -13.98 -3.68 19.14
N ASN A 313 -14.70 -4.21 20.13
CA ASN A 313 -14.17 -5.25 21.02
C ASN A 313 -13.82 -6.53 20.26
N SER A 314 -14.65 -6.90 19.27
CA SER A 314 -14.38 -8.03 18.38
C SER A 314 -13.15 -7.79 17.52
N PHE A 315 -12.99 -6.58 16.98
CA PHE A 315 -11.80 -6.17 16.24
C PHE A 315 -10.54 -6.29 17.09
N GLU A 316 -10.55 -5.75 18.31
CA GLU A 316 -9.42 -5.83 19.22
C GLU A 316 -9.07 -7.27 19.60
N SER A 317 -10.09 -8.08 19.91
CA SER A 317 -9.91 -9.49 20.28
C SER A 317 -9.30 -10.29 19.13
N ILE A 318 -9.79 -10.09 17.89
CA ILE A 318 -9.30 -10.85 16.73
C ILE A 318 -7.86 -10.49 16.39
N LEU A 319 -7.46 -9.22 16.52
CA LEU A 319 -6.05 -8.85 16.32
C LEU A 319 -5.14 -9.47 17.39
N ARG A 320 -5.53 -9.42 18.66
CA ARG A 320 -4.78 -10.04 19.77
C ARG A 320 -4.64 -11.55 19.60
N ASP A 321 -5.72 -12.25 19.24
CA ASP A 321 -5.73 -13.71 18.98
C ASP A 321 -4.69 -14.13 17.92
N ASN A 322 -4.38 -13.22 16.99
CA ASN A 322 -3.48 -13.49 15.87
C ASN A 322 -2.10 -12.84 16.05
N GLN A 323 -1.75 -12.41 17.27
CA GLN A 323 -0.48 -11.74 17.60
C GLN A 323 -0.22 -10.46 16.77
N ILE A 324 -1.29 -9.82 16.30
CA ILE A 324 -1.21 -8.52 15.63
C ILE A 324 -1.32 -7.45 16.73
N ASP A 325 -0.28 -6.65 16.90
CA ASP A 325 -0.24 -5.60 17.91
C ASP A 325 -1.19 -4.45 17.55
N LEU A 326 -2.05 -4.06 18.49
CA LEU A 326 -3.09 -3.06 18.28
C LEU A 326 -2.56 -1.63 18.06
N GLY A 327 -1.38 -1.32 18.59
CA GLY A 327 -0.72 -0.02 18.41
C GLY A 327 0.15 0.03 17.15
N THR A 328 0.63 -1.11 16.66
CA THR A 328 1.58 -1.16 15.54
C THR A 328 1.11 -1.95 14.33
N TRP A 329 -0.08 -2.55 14.26
CA TRP A 329 -0.56 -3.30 13.08
C TRP A 329 -0.51 -2.52 11.76
N MET A 330 -0.54 -1.20 11.86
CA MET A 330 -0.38 -0.25 10.75
C MET A 330 1.06 -0.16 10.21
N HIS A 331 2.04 -0.55 11.01
CA HIS A 331 3.47 -0.42 10.76
C HIS A 331 4.22 -1.76 10.80
N ASP A 332 3.65 -2.74 11.49
CA ASP A 332 4.22 -4.06 11.65
C ASP A 332 3.88 -4.96 10.47
N SER A 333 4.87 -5.75 10.13
CA SER A 333 4.77 -6.79 9.14
C SER A 333 3.71 -7.82 9.54
N ILE A 334 2.72 -8.02 8.67
CA ILE A 334 1.80 -9.17 8.74
C ILE A 334 2.55 -10.52 8.66
N PHE A 335 3.85 -10.50 8.34
CA PHE A 335 4.70 -11.69 8.30
C PHE A 335 5.29 -12.04 9.65
N ASN A 336 5.30 -11.13 10.63
CA ASN A 336 5.68 -11.49 11.99
C ASN A 336 4.68 -12.51 12.56
N THR A 337 3.39 -12.33 12.26
CA THR A 337 2.33 -13.26 12.66
C THR A 337 2.28 -14.54 11.82
N MET A 338 2.75 -14.50 10.57
CA MET A 338 2.98 -15.72 9.77
C MET A 338 4.25 -16.51 10.14
N GLY A 339 5.16 -15.89 10.89
CA GLY A 339 6.48 -16.46 11.25
C GLY A 339 6.50 -17.19 12.59
N THR A 340 5.54 -16.94 13.48
CA THR A 340 5.52 -17.47 14.85
C THR A 340 4.64 -18.71 14.99
N SER A 341 5.00 -19.82 14.34
CA SER A 341 4.64 -21.19 14.78
C SER A 341 5.16 -22.31 13.85
N GLN A 342 6.40 -22.75 14.07
CA GLN A 342 6.80 -24.13 14.40
C GLN A 342 8.32 -24.30 14.18
N PRO A 343 9.06 -24.93 15.12
CA PRO A 343 10.34 -25.53 14.79
C PRO A 343 10.08 -26.65 13.78
N MET A 344 10.94 -26.76 12.76
CA MET A 344 11.01 -28.01 11.98
C MET A 344 11.54 -29.10 12.93
N ASP A 345 10.64 -29.97 13.38
CA ASP A 345 10.99 -31.32 13.81
C ASP A 345 11.05 -32.25 12.60
#